data_AF-A0A9E5P886-F1
#
_entry.id   AF-A0A9E5P886-F1
#
_cell.length_a   1.000
_cell.length_b   1.000
_cell.length_c   1.000
_cell.angle_alpha   90.00
_cell.angle_beta   90.00
_cell.angle_gamma   90.00
#
_symmetry.space_group_name_H-M   'P 1'
#
loop_
_entity.id
_entity.type
_entity.pdbx_description
1 polymer ?
#
loop_
_entity_poly.entity_id
_entity_poly.type
_entity_poly.pdbx_seq_one_letter_code
_entity_poly.pdbx_strand_id
1 'polypeptide(L)'
;LALQEAMQEDFGPLAVVGVPCQVDGVRLQQNSSIRLQVSDWYRKNITLTFGLFCSESFTNESIEKLGEIIEEDPATIENINIKGKVIIRLDNKEVKTVSLKTYREWARPACLYCLDYGGENADIGAGGIGLDGWTYTLIRTKRGHEAFQAALADGWLETRPLSDEPRGEFLMNKLSADKKKNRPLPPLMPDFETRKAMGSLCPKTFYTTGPGAPKADEEDTE
;
A
#
# COMPACT_ATOMS: atom_id res chain seq x y z
N LEU A 1 10.70 5.24 -14.00
CA LEU A 1 11.75 6.25 -14.18
C LEU A 1 12.95 5.92 -13.28
N ALA A 2 12.90 6.10 -11.96
CA ALA A 2 14.07 5.84 -11.08
C ALA A 2 14.82 4.49 -11.26
N LEU A 3 14.14 3.33 -11.29
CA LEU A 3 14.83 2.05 -11.48
C LEU A 3 15.35 1.83 -12.91
N GLN A 4 14.77 2.50 -13.91
CA GLN A 4 15.25 2.44 -15.29
C GLN A 4 16.47 3.34 -15.46
N GLU A 5 16.44 4.53 -14.85
CA GLU A 5 17.58 5.46 -14.79
C GLU A 5 18.77 4.81 -14.09
N ALA A 6 18.56 4.22 -12.90
CA ALA A 6 19.60 3.49 -12.19
C ALA A 6 20.19 2.34 -13.03
N MET A 7 19.35 1.66 -13.84
CA MET A 7 19.82 0.63 -14.76
C MET A 7 20.64 1.21 -15.92
N GLN A 8 20.21 2.32 -16.50
CA GLN A 8 20.92 3.00 -17.59
C GLN A 8 22.29 3.53 -17.15
N GLU A 9 22.39 3.97 -15.90
CA GLU A 9 23.63 4.46 -15.28
C GLU A 9 24.46 3.35 -14.61
N ASP A 10 24.00 2.09 -14.64
CA ASP A 10 24.57 0.94 -13.92
C ASP A 10 24.86 1.20 -12.43
N PHE A 11 23.94 1.91 -11.77
CA PHE A 11 24.06 2.29 -10.36
C PHE A 11 23.57 1.17 -9.43
N GLY A 12 24.47 0.65 -8.60
CA GLY A 12 24.15 -0.35 -7.58
C GLY A 12 25.30 -0.58 -6.59
N PRO A 13 25.08 -1.32 -5.49
CA PRO A 13 23.85 -2.02 -5.13
C PRO A 13 22.72 -1.09 -4.63
N LEU A 14 21.47 -1.55 -4.75
CA LEU A 14 20.25 -0.81 -4.45
C LEU A 14 19.39 -1.49 -3.38
N ALA A 15 18.84 -0.67 -2.49
CA ALA A 15 17.66 -1.00 -1.72
C ALA A 15 16.41 -0.38 -2.37
N VAL A 16 15.32 -1.13 -2.45
CA VAL A 16 14.04 -0.63 -2.99
C VAL A 16 12.99 -0.57 -1.90
N VAL A 17 12.39 0.60 -1.71
CA VAL A 17 11.25 0.81 -0.82
C VAL A 17 9.99 0.96 -1.68
N GLY A 18 8.94 0.21 -1.36
CA GLY A 18 7.67 0.32 -2.08
C GLY A 18 6.52 -0.32 -1.33
N VAL A 19 5.30 -0.02 -1.77
CA VAL A 19 4.09 -0.76 -1.34
C VAL A 19 4.09 -2.17 -1.97
N PRO A 20 3.22 -3.11 -1.54
CA PRO A 20 3.34 -4.51 -1.91
C PRO A 20 3.41 -4.77 -3.42
N CYS A 21 2.53 -4.15 -4.20
CA CYS A 21 2.51 -4.34 -5.66
C CYS A 21 3.78 -3.82 -6.37
N GLN A 22 4.50 -2.85 -5.80
CA GLN A 22 5.78 -2.38 -6.35
C GLN A 22 6.90 -3.39 -6.04
N VAL A 23 6.91 -3.92 -4.81
CA VAL A 23 7.85 -4.98 -4.41
C VAL A 23 7.60 -6.24 -5.25
N ASP A 24 6.35 -6.61 -5.48
CA ASP A 24 5.98 -7.72 -6.35
C ASP A 24 6.52 -7.53 -7.77
N GLY A 25 6.42 -6.32 -8.32
CA GLY A 25 7.01 -5.99 -9.63
C GLY A 25 8.53 -6.23 -9.66
N VAL A 26 9.25 -5.83 -8.60
CA VAL A 26 10.69 -6.10 -8.47
C VAL A 26 10.95 -7.61 -8.37
N ARG A 27 10.20 -8.33 -7.54
CA ARG A 27 10.37 -9.78 -7.35
C ARG A 27 10.05 -10.57 -8.61
N LEU A 28 9.05 -10.15 -9.38
CA LEU A 28 8.73 -10.74 -10.68
C LEU A 28 9.91 -10.59 -11.63
N GLN A 29 10.55 -9.42 -11.70
CA GLN A 29 11.75 -9.24 -12.52
C GLN A 29 12.92 -10.11 -12.02
N GLN A 30 13.14 -10.18 -10.71
CA GLN A 30 14.21 -11.01 -10.13
C GLN A 30 13.98 -12.52 -10.33
N ASN A 31 12.72 -12.98 -10.38
CA ASN A 31 12.39 -14.40 -10.51
C ASN A 31 11.91 -14.81 -11.91
N SER A 32 11.83 -13.88 -12.85
CA SER A 32 11.44 -14.16 -14.25
C SER A 32 12.33 -15.23 -14.89
N SER A 33 11.74 -16.26 -15.48
CA SER A 33 12.49 -17.24 -16.28
C SER A 33 13.08 -16.60 -17.56
N ILE A 34 12.51 -15.48 -18.02
CA ILE A 34 12.97 -14.73 -19.19
C ILE A 34 14.19 -13.88 -18.78
N ARG A 35 15.31 -14.08 -19.47
CA ARG A 35 16.59 -13.38 -19.25
C ARG A 35 16.66 -12.11 -20.09
N LEU A 36 15.86 -11.11 -19.72
CA LEU A 36 15.99 -9.76 -20.26
C LEU A 36 17.09 -9.01 -19.51
N GLN A 37 17.74 -8.04 -20.18
CA GLN A 37 18.75 -7.18 -19.55
C GLN A 37 18.26 -6.58 -18.23
N VAL A 38 17.01 -6.12 -18.19
CA VAL A 38 16.38 -5.59 -16.97
C VAL A 38 16.29 -6.63 -15.86
N SER A 39 15.85 -7.85 -16.17
CA SER A 39 15.68 -8.90 -15.17
C SER A 39 17.03 -9.33 -14.57
N ASP A 40 18.07 -9.43 -15.40
CA ASP A 40 19.42 -9.80 -14.95
C ASP A 40 20.08 -8.67 -14.16
N TRP A 41 19.88 -7.42 -14.59
CA TRP A 41 20.33 -6.26 -13.82
C TRP A 41 19.66 -6.19 -12.45
N TYR A 42 18.35 -6.43 -12.36
CA TYR A 42 17.60 -6.41 -11.09
C TYR A 42 18.08 -7.51 -10.14
N ARG A 43 18.45 -8.70 -10.64
CA ARG A 43 19.02 -9.78 -9.83
C ARG A 43 20.36 -9.41 -9.23
N LYS A 44 21.22 -8.78 -10.02
CA LYS A 44 22.56 -8.39 -9.62
C LYS A 44 22.55 -7.22 -8.65
N ASN A 45 21.73 -6.20 -8.93
CA ASN A 45 21.88 -4.90 -8.30
C ASN A 45 20.86 -4.60 -7.18
N ILE A 46 19.71 -5.28 -7.12
CA ILE A 46 18.73 -5.03 -6.03
C ILE A 46 18.97 -6.00 -4.86
N THR A 47 19.71 -5.51 -3.86
CA THR A 47 20.21 -6.30 -2.73
C THR A 47 19.25 -6.33 -1.55
N LEU A 48 18.32 -5.38 -1.44
CA LEU A 48 17.36 -5.32 -0.32
C LEU A 48 16.02 -4.72 -0.78
N THR A 49 14.91 -5.22 -0.25
CA THR A 49 13.56 -4.67 -0.50
C THR A 49 12.79 -4.45 0.79
N PHE A 50 12.20 -3.25 0.92
CA PHE A 50 11.31 -2.85 2.00
C PHE A 50 9.88 -2.73 1.47
N GLY A 51 8.95 -3.46 2.10
CA GLY A 51 7.53 -3.45 1.80
C GLY A 51 6.76 -2.60 2.79
N LEU A 52 6.23 -1.45 2.37
CA LEU A 52 5.36 -0.64 3.20
C LEU A 52 3.98 -1.27 3.29
N PHE A 53 3.42 -1.39 4.49
CA PHE A 53 2.08 -1.92 4.67
C PHE A 53 1.07 -1.04 3.93
N CYS A 54 0.19 -1.64 3.15
CA CYS A 54 -0.70 -0.90 2.27
C CYS A 54 -2.08 -1.53 2.19
N SER A 55 -3.11 -0.75 2.54
CA SER A 55 -4.49 -1.15 2.27
C SER A 55 -4.93 -0.68 0.89
N GLU A 56 -4.80 0.62 0.60
CA GLU A 56 -5.29 1.29 -0.60
C GLU A 56 -4.34 2.45 -0.93
N SER A 57 -4.22 2.78 -2.21
CA SER A 57 -3.58 4.02 -2.68
C SER A 57 -4.61 4.88 -3.38
N PHE A 58 -4.39 6.19 -3.38
CA PHE A 58 -5.30 7.19 -3.93
C PHE A 58 -4.66 7.85 -5.16
N THR A 59 -5.48 8.41 -6.04
CA THR A 59 -4.98 9.15 -7.21
C THR A 59 -4.46 10.53 -6.80
N ASN A 60 -3.71 11.22 -7.67
CA ASN A 60 -3.14 12.53 -7.33
C ASN A 60 -4.23 13.57 -7.05
N GLU A 61 -5.31 13.53 -7.83
CA GLU A 61 -6.50 14.38 -7.72
C GLU A 61 -7.18 14.25 -6.35
N SER A 62 -6.94 13.16 -5.62
CA SER A 62 -7.48 12.99 -4.27
C SER A 62 -6.99 14.06 -3.29
N ILE A 63 -5.82 14.67 -3.51
CA ILE A 63 -5.27 15.71 -2.63
C ILE A 63 -6.03 17.02 -2.79
N GLU A 64 -6.30 17.42 -4.03
CA GLU A 64 -7.14 18.59 -4.33
C GLU A 64 -8.54 18.42 -3.74
N LYS A 65 -9.13 17.24 -3.92
CA LYS A 65 -10.44 16.91 -3.34
C LYS A 65 -10.43 16.84 -1.82
N LEU A 66 -9.32 16.45 -1.22
CA LEU A 66 -9.18 16.51 0.23
C LEU A 66 -9.23 17.95 0.73
N GLY A 67 -8.54 18.88 0.04
CA GLY A 67 -8.60 20.32 0.31
C GLY A 67 -10.02 20.88 0.21
N GLU A 68 -10.76 20.54 -0.85
CA GLU A 68 -12.17 20.93 -1.01
C GLU A 68 -13.04 20.44 0.16
N ILE A 69 -12.87 19.18 0.60
CA ILE A 69 -13.67 18.59 1.69
C ILE A 69 -13.39 19.28 3.03
N ILE A 70 -12.15 19.69 3.27
CA ILE A 70 -11.74 20.32 4.53
C ILE A 70 -11.82 21.86 4.48
N GLU A 71 -12.21 22.41 3.33
CA GLU A 71 -12.26 23.85 3.03
C GLU A 71 -10.92 24.56 3.25
N GLU A 72 -9.81 23.93 2.81
CA GLU A 72 -8.45 24.46 2.90
C GLU A 72 -7.71 24.39 1.56
N ASP A 73 -6.70 25.23 1.40
CA ASP A 73 -5.74 25.10 0.30
C ASP A 73 -4.93 23.79 0.47
N PRO A 74 -4.96 22.86 -0.51
CA PRO A 74 -4.18 21.62 -0.45
C PRO A 74 -2.68 21.84 -0.16
N ALA A 75 -2.11 22.99 -0.53
CA ALA A 75 -0.72 23.32 -0.26
C ALA A 75 -0.39 23.48 1.24
N THR A 76 -1.40 23.74 2.09
CA THR A 76 -1.25 23.85 3.54
C THR A 76 -1.19 22.50 4.25
N ILE A 77 -1.45 21.39 3.55
CA ILE A 77 -1.45 20.05 4.12
C ILE A 77 0.00 19.60 4.39
N GLU A 78 0.38 19.58 5.66
CA GLU A 78 1.69 19.12 6.12
C GLU A 78 1.77 17.58 6.20
N ASN A 79 0.70 16.92 6.64
CA ASN A 79 0.69 15.47 6.81
C ASN A 79 -0.70 14.86 6.63
N ILE A 80 -0.74 13.69 5.99
CA ILE A 80 -1.93 12.85 5.89
C ILE A 80 -1.63 11.50 6.53
N ASN A 81 -2.48 11.08 7.46
CA ASN A 81 -2.39 9.79 8.13
C ASN A 81 -3.74 9.05 8.08
N ILE A 82 -3.73 7.77 7.71
CA ILE A 82 -4.94 6.96 7.54
C ILE A 82 -5.00 5.88 8.62
N LYS A 83 -5.82 6.13 9.65
CA LYS A 83 -6.07 5.24 10.80
C LYS A 83 -7.57 5.03 11.01
N GLY A 84 -8.23 4.30 10.11
CA GLY A 84 -9.70 4.11 10.09
C GLY A 84 -10.50 5.35 9.64
N LYS A 85 -9.91 6.53 9.78
CA LYS A 85 -10.31 7.83 9.21
C LYS A 85 -9.09 8.50 8.57
N VAL A 86 -9.33 9.49 7.73
CA VAL A 86 -8.25 10.33 7.17
C VAL A 86 -8.00 11.46 8.16
N ILE A 87 -6.77 11.55 8.66
CA ILE A 87 -6.33 12.58 9.61
C ILE A 87 -5.38 13.48 8.86
N ILE A 88 -5.75 14.76 8.76
CA ILE A 88 -4.98 15.79 8.05
C ILE A 88 -4.39 16.72 9.10
N ARG A 89 -3.08 16.95 9.04
CA ARG A 89 -2.40 18.00 9.79
C ARG A 89 -2.03 19.11 8.82
N LEU A 90 -2.41 20.33 9.15
CA LEU A 90 -2.05 21.54 8.41
C LEU A 90 -0.74 22.13 8.97
N ASP A 91 -0.10 22.99 8.20
CA ASP A 91 1.13 23.69 8.58
C ASP A 91 1.00 24.53 9.88
N ASN A 92 -0.19 25.10 10.10
CA ASN A 92 -0.60 25.82 11.31
C ASN A 92 -0.84 24.89 12.53
N LYS A 93 -0.58 23.58 12.38
CA LYS A 93 -0.74 22.51 13.37
C LYS A 93 -2.18 22.14 13.71
N GLU A 94 -3.17 22.73 13.04
CA GLU A 94 -4.56 22.28 13.10
C GLU A 94 -4.69 20.85 12.57
N VAL A 95 -5.57 20.07 13.19
CA VAL A 95 -5.84 18.69 12.80
C VAL A 95 -7.30 18.57 12.40
N LYS A 96 -7.52 18.26 11.11
CA LYS A 96 -8.83 17.96 10.54
C LYS A 96 -9.00 16.46 10.32
N THR A 97 -10.24 15.98 10.33
CA THR A 97 -10.52 14.56 10.08
C THR A 97 -11.65 14.36 9.08
N VAL A 98 -11.43 13.47 8.12
CA VAL A 98 -12.39 13.12 7.08
C VAL A 98 -12.75 11.64 7.16
N SER A 99 -14.01 11.33 6.83
CA SER A 99 -14.48 9.94 6.72
C SER A 99 -13.71 9.20 5.63
N LEU A 100 -13.11 8.06 5.99
CA LEU A 100 -12.45 7.19 5.02
C LEU A 100 -13.43 6.66 3.96
N LYS A 101 -14.73 6.53 4.30
CA LYS A 101 -15.76 6.10 3.34
C LYS A 101 -15.89 7.10 2.18
N THR A 102 -15.90 8.39 2.49
CA THR A 102 -15.97 9.47 1.50
C THR A 102 -14.68 9.52 0.68
N TYR A 103 -13.52 9.46 1.35
CA TYR A 103 -12.23 9.57 0.66
C TYR A 103 -11.94 8.39 -0.29
N ARG A 104 -12.57 7.23 -0.07
CA ARG A 104 -12.46 6.05 -0.95
C ARG A 104 -13.03 6.23 -2.36
N GLU A 105 -13.73 7.31 -2.65
CA GLU A 105 -14.15 7.65 -4.02
C GLU A 105 -12.96 7.85 -4.96
N TRP A 106 -11.81 8.27 -4.41
CA TRP A 106 -10.56 8.49 -5.15
C TRP A 106 -9.52 7.37 -4.94
N ALA A 107 -9.92 6.26 -4.32
CA ALA A 107 -9.05 5.09 -4.25
C ALA A 107 -8.76 4.56 -5.67
N ARG A 108 -7.56 4.02 -5.88
CA ARG A 108 -7.19 3.42 -7.17
C ARG A 108 -7.98 2.12 -7.36
N PRO A 109 -8.72 1.96 -8.48
CA PRO A 109 -9.34 0.71 -8.90
C PRO A 109 -8.50 -0.55 -8.68
N ALA A 110 -7.22 -0.49 -9.08
CA ALA A 110 -6.32 -1.64 -9.04
C ALA A 110 -6.08 -2.18 -7.61
N CYS A 111 -6.25 -1.34 -6.57
CA CYS A 111 -6.09 -1.77 -5.18
C CYS A 111 -7.16 -2.79 -4.75
N LEU A 112 -8.26 -2.91 -5.49
CA LEU A 112 -9.30 -3.93 -5.28
C LEU A 112 -8.91 -5.34 -5.70
N TYR A 113 -7.81 -5.49 -6.42
CA TYR A 113 -7.32 -6.80 -6.85
C TYR A 113 -6.07 -7.22 -6.08
N CYS A 114 -5.46 -6.26 -5.37
CA CYS A 114 -4.30 -6.50 -4.54
C CYS A 114 -4.71 -7.30 -3.30
N LEU A 115 -4.06 -8.46 -3.12
CA LEU A 115 -4.27 -9.39 -2.02
C LEU A 115 -3.23 -9.25 -0.90
N ASP A 116 -2.27 -8.34 -1.06
CA ASP A 116 -1.16 -8.16 -0.12
C ASP A 116 -1.37 -6.86 0.68
N TYR A 117 -1.38 -6.99 2.01
CA TYR A 117 -1.37 -5.87 2.94
C TYR A 117 0.03 -5.62 3.51
N GLY A 118 0.74 -6.69 3.85
CA GLY A 118 1.93 -6.68 4.71
C GLY A 118 3.28 -6.68 3.99
N GLY A 119 3.29 -6.49 2.66
CA GLY A 119 4.50 -6.60 1.85
C GLY A 119 5.10 -8.01 1.98
N GLU A 120 4.30 -9.02 1.66
CA GLU A 120 4.61 -10.44 1.89
C GLU A 120 5.86 -10.90 1.13
N ASN A 121 6.16 -10.26 -0.01
CA ASN A 121 7.32 -10.58 -0.84
C ASN A 121 8.55 -9.67 -0.61
N ALA A 122 8.50 -8.78 0.39
CA ALA A 122 9.65 -7.95 0.78
C ALA A 122 10.66 -8.72 1.63
N ASP A 123 11.90 -8.21 1.74
CA ASP A 123 12.83 -8.71 2.77
C ASP A 123 12.41 -8.26 4.17
N ILE A 124 11.98 -7.01 4.26
CA ILE A 124 11.50 -6.37 5.48
C ILE A 124 10.18 -5.68 5.16
N GLY A 125 9.09 -6.09 5.80
CA GLY A 125 7.81 -5.39 5.77
C GLY A 125 7.71 -4.38 6.93
N ALA A 126 7.16 -3.18 6.70
CA ALA A 126 7.05 -2.18 7.75
C ALA A 126 5.76 -1.34 7.66
N GLY A 127 5.14 -1.01 8.79
CA GLY A 127 3.98 -0.11 8.82
C GLY A 127 3.55 0.33 10.23
N GLY A 128 2.85 1.46 10.31
CA GLY A 128 2.43 2.08 11.59
C GLY A 128 1.07 1.59 12.13
N ILE A 129 0.67 0.35 11.82
CA ILE A 129 -0.66 -0.14 12.19
C ILE A 129 -0.76 -0.46 13.68
N GLY A 130 -1.71 0.18 14.37
CA GLY A 130 -1.99 -0.12 15.78
C GLY A 130 -0.93 0.34 16.77
N LEU A 131 0.12 1.01 16.29
CA LEU A 131 1.25 1.49 17.09
C LEU A 131 1.36 3.01 16.95
N ASP A 132 1.68 3.67 18.06
CA ASP A 132 1.98 5.11 18.10
C ASP A 132 3.46 5.31 18.46
N GLY A 133 4.17 6.08 17.65
CA GLY A 133 5.62 6.28 17.82
C GLY A 133 6.50 5.10 17.42
N TRP A 134 5.91 3.96 17.05
CA TRP A 134 6.62 2.73 16.67
C TRP A 134 6.18 2.20 15.31
N THR A 135 7.09 1.49 14.64
CA THR A 135 6.84 0.84 13.36
C THR A 135 6.76 -0.66 13.54
N TYR A 136 5.62 -1.25 13.16
CA TYR A 136 5.48 -2.70 13.10
C TYR A 136 6.40 -3.21 11.99
N THR A 137 7.35 -4.08 12.32
CA THR A 137 8.36 -4.58 11.38
C THR A 137 8.32 -6.10 11.28
N LEU A 138 8.26 -6.63 10.05
CA LEU A 138 8.28 -8.05 9.72
C LEU A 138 9.54 -8.38 8.93
N ILE A 139 10.43 -9.17 9.53
CA ILE A 139 11.66 -9.63 8.89
C ILE A 139 11.39 -10.99 8.25
N ARG A 140 11.58 -11.12 6.93
CA ARG A 140 11.16 -12.31 6.17
C ARG A 140 12.31 -13.14 5.63
N THR A 141 13.32 -12.48 5.06
CA THR A 141 14.43 -13.16 4.37
C THR A 141 15.72 -13.09 5.17
N LYS A 142 16.66 -13.98 4.85
CA LYS A 142 18.01 -13.97 5.43
C LYS A 142 18.70 -12.62 5.28
N ARG A 143 18.68 -12.04 4.07
CA ARG A 143 19.29 -10.72 3.82
C ARG A 143 18.59 -9.58 4.57
N GLY A 144 17.27 -9.65 4.72
CA GLY A 144 16.52 -8.72 5.57
C GLY A 144 16.91 -8.83 7.03
N HIS A 145 17.09 -10.05 7.53
CA HIS A 145 17.54 -10.29 8.90
C HIS A 145 18.96 -9.76 9.14
N GLU A 146 19.91 -10.05 8.25
CA GLU A 146 21.28 -9.55 8.33
C GLU A 146 21.33 -8.01 8.34
N ALA A 147 20.60 -7.36 7.43
CA ALA A 147 20.52 -5.90 7.37
C ALA A 147 19.90 -5.29 8.64
N PHE A 148 18.82 -5.89 9.16
CA PHE A 148 18.16 -5.42 10.38
C PHE A 148 19.05 -5.57 11.62
N GLN A 149 19.75 -6.70 11.76
CA GLN A 149 20.67 -6.93 12.87
C GLN A 149 21.87 -5.98 12.81
N ALA A 150 22.40 -5.69 11.62
CA ALA A 150 23.45 -4.70 11.46
C ALA A 150 23.00 -3.31 11.93
N ALA A 151 21.82 -2.87 11.50
CA ALA A 151 21.26 -1.57 11.93
C ALA A 151 21.00 -1.51 13.44
N LEU A 152 20.58 -2.62 14.06
CA LEU A 152 20.41 -2.72 15.52
C LEU A 152 21.76 -2.65 16.25
N ALA A 153 22.78 -3.38 15.76
CA ALA A 153 24.12 -3.39 16.36
C ALA A 153 24.81 -2.03 16.26
N ASP A 154 24.58 -1.29 15.17
CA ASP A 154 25.10 0.05 14.95
C ASP A 154 24.33 1.14 15.72
N GLY A 155 23.26 0.77 16.44
CA GLY A 155 22.49 1.70 17.28
C GLY A 155 21.51 2.60 16.53
N TRP A 156 21.21 2.29 15.25
CA TRP A 156 20.21 3.04 14.47
C TRP A 156 18.77 2.72 14.84
N LEU A 157 18.55 1.56 15.47
CA LEU A 157 17.23 1.06 15.80
C LEU A 157 17.13 0.69 17.28
N GLU A 158 15.97 0.95 17.86
CA GLU A 158 15.52 0.30 19.07
C GLU A 158 14.41 -0.71 18.74
N THR A 159 14.29 -1.77 19.54
CA THR A 159 13.27 -2.79 19.33
C THR A 159 12.55 -3.10 20.62
N ARG A 160 11.29 -3.49 20.47
CA ARG A 160 10.47 -4.04 21.55
C ARG A 160 9.72 -5.27 21.05
N PRO A 161 9.47 -6.27 21.90
CA PRO A 161 8.66 -7.42 21.54
C PRO A 161 7.27 -7.03 21.05
N LEU A 162 6.77 -7.70 20.01
CA LEU A 162 5.39 -7.49 19.53
C LEU A 162 4.35 -7.90 20.58
N SER A 163 4.69 -8.83 21.48
CA SER A 163 3.84 -9.25 22.60
C SER A 163 3.42 -8.10 23.51
N ASP A 164 4.18 -7.02 23.53
CA ASP A 164 3.88 -5.82 24.31
C ASP A 164 2.78 -4.96 23.65
N GLU A 165 2.40 -5.30 22.41
CA GLU A 165 1.47 -4.56 21.56
C GLU A 165 0.38 -5.46 20.96
N PRO A 166 -0.48 -6.07 21.80
CA PRO A 166 -1.52 -7.03 21.35
C PRO A 166 -2.51 -6.42 20.36
N ARG A 167 -2.74 -5.09 20.43
CA ARG A 167 -3.59 -4.38 19.48
C ARG A 167 -2.96 -4.31 18.09
N GLY A 168 -1.65 -4.08 18.00
CA GLY A 168 -0.91 -4.05 16.74
C GLY A 168 -0.99 -5.41 16.04
N GLU A 169 -0.73 -6.49 16.78
CA GLU A 169 -0.82 -7.86 16.26
C GLU A 169 -2.23 -8.22 15.80
N PHE A 170 -3.25 -7.94 16.60
CA PHE A 170 -4.65 -8.16 16.24
C PHE A 170 -5.03 -7.42 14.95
N LEU A 171 -4.69 -6.14 14.84
CA LEU A 171 -5.00 -5.33 13.66
C LEU A 171 -4.26 -5.81 12.42
N MET A 172 -2.99 -6.19 12.55
CA MET A 172 -2.20 -6.72 11.43
C MET A 172 -2.82 -8.00 10.86
N ASN A 173 -3.18 -8.95 11.73
CA ASN A 173 -3.83 -10.20 11.34
C ASN A 173 -5.19 -9.94 10.68
N LYS A 174 -6.02 -9.09 11.30
CA LYS A 174 -7.34 -8.74 10.76
C LYS A 174 -7.25 -8.07 9.40
N LEU A 175 -6.41 -7.04 9.25
CA LEU A 175 -6.32 -6.29 7.99
C LEU A 175 -5.69 -7.12 6.87
N SER A 176 -4.71 -7.97 7.19
CA SER A 176 -4.13 -8.89 6.21
C SER A 176 -5.16 -9.91 5.71
N ALA A 177 -5.98 -10.48 6.62
CA ALA A 177 -7.06 -11.38 6.25
C ALA A 177 -8.17 -10.66 5.45
N ASP A 178 -8.61 -9.49 5.91
CA ASP A 178 -9.63 -8.67 5.25
C ASP A 178 -9.17 -8.18 3.86
N LYS A 179 -7.86 -7.95 3.67
CA LYS A 179 -7.29 -7.57 2.37
C LYS A 179 -7.42 -8.70 1.35
N LYS A 180 -7.26 -9.95 1.78
CA LYS A 180 -7.40 -11.17 0.96
C LYS A 180 -8.86 -11.54 0.73
N LYS A 181 -9.74 -11.22 1.68
CA LYS A 181 -11.18 -11.44 1.60
C LYS A 181 -11.85 -10.42 0.66
N ASN A 182 -12.79 -10.86 -0.17
CA ASN A 182 -13.66 -9.99 -1.00
C ASN A 182 -12.92 -9.15 -2.06
N ARG A 183 -12.07 -9.79 -2.87
CA ARG A 183 -11.39 -9.15 -4.00
C ARG A 183 -11.91 -9.77 -5.30
N PRO A 184 -12.62 -9.01 -6.16
CA PRO A 184 -13.15 -9.54 -7.41
C PRO A 184 -12.00 -9.98 -8.32
N LEU A 185 -12.25 -10.93 -9.23
CA LEU A 185 -11.32 -11.23 -10.33
C LEU A 185 -11.32 -10.03 -11.31
N PRO A 186 -10.20 -9.30 -11.56
CA PRO A 186 -10.18 -8.19 -12.53
C PRO A 186 -10.33 -8.69 -13.97
N PRO A 187 -11.11 -8.01 -14.84
CA PRO A 187 -10.46 -6.97 -15.68
C PRO A 187 -11.29 -5.75 -16.15
N LEU A 188 -12.56 -5.54 -15.79
CA LEU A 188 -13.42 -4.54 -16.48
C LEU A 188 -13.75 -3.26 -15.69
N MET A 189 -12.84 -2.72 -14.86
CA MET A 189 -13.18 -1.46 -14.17
C MET A 189 -13.09 -0.28 -15.15
N PRO A 190 -14.17 0.50 -15.33
CA PRO A 190 -14.11 1.70 -16.16
C PRO A 190 -13.16 2.75 -15.57
N ASP A 191 -12.66 3.64 -16.43
CA ASP A 191 -11.83 4.77 -16.00
C ASP A 191 -12.60 5.73 -15.05
N PHE A 192 -11.88 6.72 -14.51
CA PHE A 192 -12.46 7.66 -13.56
C PHE A 192 -13.62 8.46 -14.15
N GLU A 193 -13.47 8.97 -15.38
CA GLU A 193 -14.53 9.78 -16.03
C GLU A 193 -15.78 8.96 -16.33
N THR A 194 -15.62 7.71 -16.75
CA THR A 194 -16.74 6.79 -16.96
C THR A 194 -17.46 6.49 -15.64
N ARG A 195 -16.72 6.21 -14.56
CA ARG A 195 -17.30 6.00 -13.22
C ARG A 195 -18.04 7.24 -12.71
N LYS A 196 -17.51 8.42 -12.99
CA LYS A 196 -18.15 9.70 -12.67
C LYS A 196 -19.47 9.88 -13.42
N ALA A 197 -19.49 9.58 -14.73
CA ALA A 197 -20.71 9.60 -15.53
C ALA A 197 -21.77 8.59 -15.03
N MET A 198 -21.34 7.46 -14.48
CA MET A 198 -22.22 6.44 -13.89
C MET A 198 -22.67 6.76 -12.45
N GLY A 199 -22.20 7.84 -11.83
CA GLY A 199 -22.47 8.15 -10.43
C GLY A 199 -21.90 7.14 -9.43
N SER A 200 -20.92 6.33 -9.84
CA SER A 200 -20.34 5.24 -9.03
C SER A 200 -18.84 5.40 -8.89
N LEU A 201 -18.44 6.39 -8.09
CA LEU A 201 -17.04 6.77 -7.92
C LEU A 201 -16.25 5.78 -7.08
N CYS A 202 -16.81 5.25 -5.99
CA CYS A 202 -16.08 4.35 -5.10
C CYS A 202 -15.80 3.00 -5.79
N PRO A 203 -14.52 2.65 -6.05
CA PRO A 203 -14.20 1.40 -6.71
C PRO A 203 -14.69 0.18 -5.93
N LYS A 204 -14.58 0.23 -4.59
CA LYS A 204 -14.95 -0.89 -3.73
C LYS A 204 -16.42 -1.24 -3.86
N THR A 205 -17.29 -0.23 -3.81
CA THR A 205 -18.73 -0.46 -3.94
C THR A 205 -19.13 -0.79 -5.37
N PHE A 206 -18.37 -0.36 -6.38
CA PHE A 206 -18.67 -0.66 -7.79
C PHE A 206 -18.86 -2.16 -8.05
N TYR A 207 -18.03 -3.02 -7.45
CA TYR A 207 -18.09 -4.48 -7.62
C TYR A 207 -18.80 -5.24 -6.49
N THR A 208 -19.04 -4.62 -5.34
CA THR A 208 -19.76 -5.32 -4.25
C THR A 208 -21.26 -5.06 -4.30
N THR A 209 -21.67 -3.84 -4.65
CA THR A 209 -23.07 -3.39 -4.57
C THR A 209 -23.47 -2.45 -5.72
N GLY A 210 -22.55 -2.14 -6.63
CA GLY A 210 -22.71 -1.15 -7.68
C GLY A 210 -22.94 -1.77 -9.06
N PRO A 211 -22.80 -0.98 -10.13
CA PRO A 211 -23.12 -1.41 -11.49
C PRO A 211 -22.32 -2.61 -12.02
N GLY A 212 -21.13 -2.86 -11.46
CA GLY A 212 -20.29 -4.01 -11.81
C GLY A 212 -20.42 -5.19 -10.86
N ALA A 213 -21.31 -5.13 -9.86
CA ALA A 213 -21.48 -6.23 -8.92
C ALA A 213 -22.01 -7.48 -9.65
N PRO A 214 -21.55 -8.69 -9.26
CA PRO A 214 -22.20 -9.92 -9.70
C PRO A 214 -23.70 -9.79 -9.42
N LYS A 215 -24.54 -10.13 -10.42
CA LYS A 215 -25.97 -10.29 -10.14
C LYS A 215 -26.07 -11.40 -9.09
N ALA A 216 -26.87 -11.20 -8.05
CA ALA A 216 -27.15 -12.27 -7.11
C ALA A 216 -27.66 -13.46 -7.94
N ASP A 217 -27.01 -14.62 -7.80
CA ASP A 217 -27.48 -15.84 -8.43
C ASP A 217 -28.87 -16.12 -7.85
N GLU A 218 -29.88 -16.27 -8.72
CA GLU A 218 -31.27 -16.58 -8.33
C GLU A 218 -31.40 -18.01 -7.74
N GLU A 219 -30.30 -18.75 -7.57
CA GLU A 219 -30.28 -20.17 -7.19
C GLU A 219 -30.14 -20.45 -5.68
N ASP A 220 -29.92 -19.45 -4.82
CA ASP A 220 -29.84 -19.66 -3.36
C ASP A 220 -31.18 -19.44 -2.61
N THR A 221 -32.30 -19.46 -3.33
CA THR A 221 -33.66 -19.45 -2.76
C THR A 221 -34.50 -20.64 -3.21
N GLU A 222 -34.09 -21.86 -2.85
CA GLU A 222 -34.99 -23.01 -2.61
C GLU A 222 -34.45 -23.90 -1.47
#